data_AF-U2KR54-F1
#
_entry.id   AF-U2KR54-F1
#
_cell.length_a   1.000
_cell.length_b   1.000
_cell.length_c   1.000
_cell.angle_alpha   90.00
_cell.angle_beta   90.00
_cell.angle_gamma   90.00
#
_symmetry.space_group_name_H-M   'P 1'
#
loop_
_entity.id
_entity.type
_entity.pdbx_description
1 polymer ?
#
loop_
_entity_poly.entity_id
_entity_poly.type
_entity_poly.pdbx_seq_one_letter_code
_entity_poly.pdbx_strand_id
1 'polypeptide(L)'
;MAYTQAVQQIEAQFGKPTTATDDQLVYANKKYMGILFQQVSFKFGQSKSGDVVLNEARFTVLSKDKGSAQRFTQSIAKKMETNYPDLSMDIEDDGAPFYKGGNSPVDNGRLFTIYQFRQNGKYASVLRFGPIRF
;
A
#
# COMPACT_ATOMS: atom_id res chain seq x y z
N MET A 1 -0.94 -7.44 13.72
CA MET A 1 -1.78 -8.64 13.46
C MET A 1 -0.86 -9.84 13.33
N ALA A 2 -1.13 -10.94 14.03
CA ALA A 2 -0.30 -12.15 13.99
C ALA A 2 -0.34 -12.82 12.60
N TYR A 3 0.75 -13.50 12.21
CA TYR A 3 0.92 -14.11 10.89
C TYR A 3 -0.28 -14.96 10.45
N THR A 4 -0.66 -15.98 11.22
CA THR A 4 -1.72 -16.94 10.82
C THR A 4 -3.06 -16.24 10.58
N GLN A 5 -3.42 -15.31 11.47
CA GLN A 5 -4.66 -14.52 11.33
C GLN A 5 -4.61 -13.60 10.11
N ALA A 6 -3.46 -12.95 9.88
CA ALA A 6 -3.27 -12.09 8.71
C ALA A 6 -3.38 -12.87 7.40
N VAL A 7 -2.69 -14.02 7.29
CA VAL A 7 -2.78 -14.87 6.10
C VAL A 7 -4.22 -15.30 5.84
N GLN A 8 -4.96 -15.75 6.87
CA GLN A 8 -6.35 -16.15 6.71
C GLN A 8 -7.25 -15.02 6.19
N GLN A 9 -7.12 -13.80 6.73
CA GLN A 9 -7.91 -12.66 6.30
C GLN A 9 -7.53 -12.18 4.89
N ILE A 10 -6.23 -12.14 4.59
CA ILE A 10 -5.72 -11.75 3.27
C ILE A 10 -6.21 -12.74 2.21
N GLU A 11 -6.11 -14.05 2.47
CA GLU A 11 -6.57 -15.06 1.51
C GLU A 11 -8.10 -15.06 1.36
N ALA A 12 -8.86 -14.80 2.42
CA ALA A 12 -10.31 -14.62 2.33
C ALA A 12 -10.70 -13.45 1.42
N GLN A 13 -9.89 -12.38 1.41
CA GLN A 13 -10.14 -11.20 0.59
C GLN A 13 -9.63 -11.32 -0.85
N PHE A 14 -8.43 -11.89 -1.05
CA PHE A 14 -7.72 -11.86 -2.34
C PHE A 14 -7.59 -13.23 -2.99
N GLY A 15 -8.06 -14.30 -2.35
CA GLY A 15 -7.86 -15.68 -2.79
C GLY A 15 -6.44 -16.17 -2.51
N LYS A 16 -5.96 -17.14 -3.29
CA LYS A 16 -4.58 -17.64 -3.15
C LYS A 16 -3.55 -16.70 -3.78
N PRO A 17 -2.36 -16.55 -3.16
CA PRO A 17 -1.28 -15.72 -3.68
C PRO A 17 -0.67 -16.35 -4.94
N THR A 18 -0.15 -15.49 -5.82
CA THR A 18 0.70 -15.90 -6.95
C THR A 18 2.08 -16.31 -6.47
N THR A 19 2.55 -15.72 -5.36
CA THR A 19 3.82 -16.08 -4.71
C THR A 19 3.65 -15.99 -3.21
N ALA A 20 4.07 -17.02 -2.49
CA ALA A 20 4.10 -17.06 -1.04
C ALA A 20 5.50 -17.46 -0.59
N THR A 21 6.10 -16.65 0.27
CA THR A 21 7.32 -16.94 1.02
C THR A 21 7.05 -16.71 2.51
N ASP A 22 8.00 -17.08 3.36
CA ASP A 22 7.88 -16.87 4.81
C ASP A 22 7.69 -15.38 5.18
N ASP A 23 8.28 -14.49 4.39
CA ASP A 23 8.26 -13.05 4.66
C ASP A 23 7.23 -12.28 3.83
N GLN A 24 6.62 -12.88 2.81
CA GLN A 24 5.80 -12.12 1.87
C GLN A 24 4.74 -12.96 1.15
N LEU A 25 3.56 -12.38 0.99
CA LEU A 25 2.55 -12.81 0.01
C LEU A 25 2.47 -11.80 -1.13
N VAL A 26 2.37 -12.28 -2.38
CA VAL A 26 2.21 -11.47 -3.59
C VAL A 26 1.04 -11.97 -4.42
N TYR A 27 0.25 -11.02 -4.91
CA TYR A 27 -0.91 -11.25 -5.74
C TYR A 27 -0.82 -10.41 -7.01
N ALA A 28 -1.23 -10.98 -8.14
CA ALA A 28 -1.39 -10.26 -9.39
C ALA A 28 -2.87 -9.88 -9.65
N ASN A 29 -3.08 -8.71 -10.26
CA ASN A 29 -4.36 -8.26 -10.82
C ASN A 29 -5.54 -8.35 -9.83
N LYS A 30 -5.41 -7.70 -8.66
CA LYS A 30 -6.44 -7.71 -7.62
C LYS A 30 -7.19 -6.38 -7.54
N LYS A 31 -8.50 -6.47 -7.31
CA LYS A 31 -9.36 -5.31 -7.12
C LYS A 31 -9.45 -4.95 -5.64
N TYR A 32 -9.22 -3.69 -5.31
CA TYR A 32 -9.38 -3.15 -3.97
C TYR A 32 -9.98 -1.75 -4.06
N MET A 33 -11.04 -1.47 -3.29
CA MET A 33 -11.77 -0.19 -3.31
C MET A 33 -12.20 0.27 -4.72
N GLY A 34 -12.55 -0.68 -5.59
CA GLY A 34 -12.96 -0.40 -6.97
C GLY A 34 -11.81 -0.22 -7.96
N ILE A 35 -10.55 -0.20 -7.51
CA ILE A 35 -9.35 -0.02 -8.34
C ILE A 35 -8.69 -1.37 -8.59
N LEU A 36 -8.28 -1.62 -9.83
CA LEU A 36 -7.48 -2.80 -10.20
C LEU A 36 -6.00 -2.49 -9.99
N PHE A 37 -5.37 -3.19 -9.05
CA PHE A 37 -3.93 -3.15 -8.81
C PHE A 37 -3.25 -4.31 -9.51
N GLN A 38 -2.18 -3.99 -10.25
CA GLN A 38 -1.39 -4.99 -10.98
C GLN A 38 -0.65 -5.90 -10.01
N GLN A 39 -0.18 -5.34 -8.89
CA GLN A 39 0.47 -6.10 -7.83
C GLN A 39 -0.07 -5.66 -6.48
N VAL A 40 -0.40 -6.63 -5.63
CA VAL A 40 -0.68 -6.43 -4.21
C VAL A 40 0.26 -7.32 -3.42
N SER A 41 0.96 -6.77 -2.44
CA SER A 41 1.88 -7.51 -1.60
C SER A 41 1.71 -7.22 -0.12
N PHE A 42 1.86 -8.25 0.68
CA PHE A 42 1.83 -8.19 2.13
C PHE A 42 3.16 -8.69 2.67
N LYS A 43 3.85 -7.88 3.47
CA LYS A 43 5.13 -8.26 4.09
C LYS A 43 4.95 -8.52 5.56
N PHE A 44 5.59 -9.57 6.03
CA PHE A 44 5.63 -9.98 7.41
C PHE A 44 7.01 -9.68 7.99
N GLY A 45 7.10 -9.61 9.30
CA GLY A 45 8.38 -9.54 9.98
C GLY A 45 8.20 -9.57 11.49
N GLN A 46 9.32 -9.68 12.20
CA GLN A 46 9.29 -9.80 13.66
C GLN A 46 8.89 -8.48 14.33
N SER A 47 7.99 -8.59 15.30
CA SER A 47 7.63 -7.54 16.25
C SER A 47 8.73 -7.39 17.32
N LYS A 48 8.60 -6.38 18.19
CA LYS A 48 9.48 -6.22 19.36
C LYS A 48 9.39 -7.39 20.35
N SER A 49 8.28 -8.14 20.36
CA SER A 49 8.08 -9.33 21.20
C SER A 49 8.62 -10.62 20.58
N GLY A 50 9.15 -10.56 19.34
CA GLY A 50 9.66 -11.72 18.60
C GLY A 50 8.61 -12.42 17.73
N ASP A 51 7.35 -12.01 17.80
CA ASP A 51 6.27 -12.59 17.00
C ASP A 51 6.33 -12.15 15.54
N VAL A 52 6.04 -13.05 14.60
CA VAL A 52 5.88 -12.67 13.18
C VAL A 52 4.51 -12.02 12.98
N VAL A 53 4.52 -10.78 12.54
CA VAL A 53 3.31 -9.97 12.34
C VAL A 53 3.28 -9.36 10.94
N LEU A 54 2.08 -9.04 10.47
CA LEU A 54 1.91 -8.23 9.26
C LEU A 54 2.50 -6.83 9.51
N ASN A 55 3.46 -6.45 8.67
CA ASN A 55 4.18 -5.18 8.76
C ASN A 55 3.81 -4.20 7.66
N GLU A 56 3.55 -4.66 6.44
CA GLU A 56 3.23 -3.78 5.31
C GLU A 56 2.19 -4.42 4.41
N ALA A 57 1.26 -3.61 3.91
CA ALA A 57 0.45 -3.93 2.74
C ALA A 57 0.72 -2.88 1.65
N ARG A 58 0.99 -3.31 0.42
CA ARG A 58 1.36 -2.45 -0.70
C ARG A 58 0.58 -2.83 -1.94
N PHE A 59 -0.05 -1.84 -2.55
CA PHE A 59 -0.86 -1.98 -3.75
C PHE A 59 -0.28 -1.09 -4.85
N THR A 60 0.10 -1.67 -5.98
CA THR A 60 0.87 -0.99 -7.03
C THR A 60 0.17 -1.04 -8.38
N VAL A 61 0.15 0.10 -9.07
CA VAL A 61 -0.21 0.25 -10.48
C VAL A 61 0.99 0.81 -11.24
N LEU A 62 1.42 0.17 -12.34
CA LEU A 62 2.44 0.70 -13.23
C LEU A 62 1.82 1.46 -14.40
N SER A 63 2.31 2.67 -14.61
CA SER A 63 1.97 3.57 -15.70
C SER A 63 3.17 3.78 -16.63
N LYS A 64 2.89 4.07 -17.90
CA LYS A 64 3.94 4.32 -18.91
C LYS A 64 4.64 5.66 -18.70
N ASP A 65 3.93 6.65 -18.19
CA ASP A 65 4.39 8.03 -18.02
C ASP A 65 3.98 8.60 -16.67
N LYS A 66 4.64 9.71 -16.28
CA LYS A 66 4.45 10.38 -14.99
C LYS A 66 3.04 10.93 -14.82
N GLY A 67 2.45 11.54 -15.86
CA GLY A 67 1.12 12.13 -15.78
C GLY A 67 0.04 11.08 -15.54
N SER A 68 0.17 9.91 -16.17
CA SER A 68 -0.70 8.76 -15.93
C SER A 68 -0.57 8.24 -14.49
N ALA A 69 0.65 8.16 -13.95
CA ALA A 69 0.85 7.79 -12.56
C ALA A 69 0.25 8.81 -11.59
N GLN A 70 0.37 10.11 -11.86
CA GLN A 70 -0.23 11.16 -11.03
C GLN A 70 -1.75 11.01 -10.96
N ARG A 71 -2.41 10.77 -12.12
CA ARG A 71 -3.86 10.53 -12.17
C ARG A 71 -4.28 9.29 -11.38
N PHE A 72 -3.49 8.22 -11.42
CA PHE A 72 -3.77 7.03 -10.60
C PHE A 72 -3.59 7.32 -9.11
N THR A 73 -2.52 8.01 -8.71
CA THR A 73 -2.28 8.41 -7.31
C THR A 73 -3.45 9.25 -6.78
N GLN A 74 -3.90 10.26 -7.55
CA GLN A 74 -5.08 11.06 -7.22
C GLN A 74 -6.37 10.23 -7.13
N SER A 75 -6.55 9.27 -8.04
CA SER A 75 -7.73 8.39 -8.05
C SER A 75 -7.78 7.49 -6.81
N ILE A 76 -6.62 6.98 -6.37
CA ILE A 76 -6.50 6.23 -5.12
C ILE A 76 -6.84 7.14 -3.94
N ALA A 77 -6.27 8.35 -3.89
CA ALA A 77 -6.53 9.33 -2.83
C ALA A 77 -8.01 9.64 -2.69
N LYS A 78 -8.70 9.92 -3.80
CA LYS A 78 -10.15 10.16 -3.83
C LYS A 78 -10.97 8.99 -3.28
N LYS A 79 -10.54 7.75 -3.52
CA LYS A 79 -11.20 6.56 -2.94
C LYS A 79 -10.94 6.43 -1.44
N MET A 80 -9.73 6.78 -0.99
CA MET A 80 -9.36 6.73 0.43
C MET A 80 -10.05 7.83 1.24
N GLU A 81 -10.21 9.03 0.70
CA GLU A 81 -10.84 10.18 1.35
C GLU A 81 -12.26 9.87 1.87
N THR A 82 -13.00 8.97 1.20
CA THR A 82 -14.33 8.52 1.66
C THR A 82 -14.30 7.87 3.04
N ASN A 83 -13.23 7.14 3.37
CA ASN A 83 -13.08 6.42 4.64
C ASN A 83 -12.12 7.14 5.62
N TYR A 84 -11.33 8.08 5.11
CA TYR A 84 -10.26 8.78 5.85
C TYR A 84 -10.36 10.28 5.56
N PRO A 85 -11.27 11.00 6.24
CA PRO A 85 -11.50 12.44 5.99
C PRO A 85 -10.32 13.33 6.42
N ASP A 86 -9.37 12.80 7.18
CA ASP A 86 -8.14 13.45 7.62
C ASP A 86 -6.97 13.27 6.62
N LEU A 87 -7.24 12.77 5.41
CA LEU A 87 -6.25 12.63 4.35
C LEU A 87 -5.61 13.99 4.05
N SER A 88 -4.29 14.06 4.19
CA SER A 88 -3.49 15.24 3.84
C SER A 88 -2.69 15.00 2.57
N MET A 89 -2.40 16.09 1.86
CA MET A 89 -1.62 16.09 0.63
C MET A 89 -0.46 17.06 0.78
N ASP A 90 0.73 16.61 0.36
CA ASP A 90 1.88 17.46 0.05
C ASP A 90 2.23 17.32 -1.44
N ILE A 91 3.06 18.25 -1.93
CA ILE A 91 3.67 18.18 -3.25
C ILE A 91 5.17 17.97 -3.07
N GLU A 92 5.68 16.89 -3.64
CA GLU A 92 7.13 16.57 -3.67
C GLU A 92 7.88 17.55 -4.59
N ASP A 93 9.21 17.62 -4.46
CA ASP A 93 10.07 18.52 -5.26
C ASP A 93 9.91 18.35 -6.78
N ASP A 94 9.53 17.15 -7.22
CA ASP A 94 9.30 16.85 -8.62
C ASP A 94 7.87 17.19 -9.09
N GLY A 95 7.04 17.78 -8.23
CA GLY A 95 5.63 18.09 -8.49
C GLY A 95 4.70 16.88 -8.39
N ALA A 96 5.16 15.73 -7.90
CA ALA A 96 4.30 14.59 -7.61
C ALA A 96 3.45 14.84 -6.35
N PRO A 97 2.16 14.48 -6.37
CA PRO A 97 1.37 14.51 -5.15
C PRO A 97 1.75 13.34 -4.25
N PHE A 98 1.92 13.63 -2.96
CA PHE A 98 2.11 12.68 -1.89
C PHE A 98 0.95 12.81 -0.91
N TYR A 99 0.22 11.71 -0.70
CA TYR A 99 -0.90 11.68 0.25
C TYR A 99 -0.58 10.79 1.44
N LYS A 100 -1.21 11.10 2.55
CA LYS A 100 -0.99 10.44 3.83
C LYS A 100 -2.21 10.62 4.74
N GLY A 101 -2.62 9.57 5.43
CA GLY A 101 -3.82 9.61 6.27
C GLY A 101 -3.92 8.46 7.27
N GLY A 102 -4.91 8.59 8.16
CA GLY A 102 -5.22 7.64 9.24
C GLY A 102 -4.28 7.70 10.44
N ASN A 103 -4.76 7.21 11.58
CA ASN A 103 -4.08 7.28 12.87
C ASN A 103 -3.47 5.94 13.30
N SER A 104 -2.15 5.91 13.53
CA SER A 104 -1.50 4.79 14.22
C SER A 104 -2.01 4.66 15.66
N PRO A 105 -2.37 3.46 16.12
CA PRO A 105 -2.87 3.25 17.48
C PRO A 105 -1.79 3.30 18.58
N VAL A 106 -0.51 3.51 18.23
CA VAL A 106 0.61 3.40 19.19
C VAL A 106 1.61 4.56 19.22
N ASP A 107 1.74 5.36 18.15
CA ASP A 107 2.48 6.64 18.14
C ASP A 107 2.51 7.24 16.72
N ASN A 108 2.76 8.56 16.62
CA ASN A 108 2.81 9.55 15.50
C ASN A 108 3.18 9.15 14.03
N GLY A 109 2.85 7.95 13.57
CA GLY A 109 3.01 7.50 12.17
C GLY A 109 1.66 7.42 11.46
N ARG A 110 1.57 8.00 10.26
CA ARG A 110 0.35 8.00 9.44
C ARG A 110 0.05 6.59 8.92
N LEU A 111 -1.21 6.18 9.00
CA LEU A 111 -1.67 4.79 8.79
C LEU A 111 -1.48 4.28 7.36
N PHE A 112 -1.48 5.17 6.37
CA PHE A 112 -1.09 4.86 5.00
C PHE A 112 -0.50 6.05 4.25
N THR A 113 0.21 5.75 3.16
CA THR A 113 0.69 6.72 2.19
C THR A 113 0.25 6.35 0.78
N ILE A 114 0.10 7.38 -0.07
CA ILE A 114 -0.18 7.24 -1.49
C ILE A 114 0.83 8.10 -2.24
N TYR A 115 1.65 7.49 -3.08
CA TYR A 115 2.75 8.18 -3.72
C TYR A 115 3.10 7.53 -5.05
N GLN A 116 3.99 8.16 -5.80
CA GLN A 116 4.52 7.60 -7.03
C GLN A 116 6.04 7.66 -7.09
N PHE A 117 6.65 6.74 -7.83
CA PHE A 117 8.09 6.74 -8.09
C PHE A 117 8.40 6.03 -9.41
N ARG A 118 9.59 6.29 -9.96
CA ARG A 118 10.05 5.62 -11.18
C ARG A 118 10.55 4.22 -10.85
N GLN A 119 10.07 3.21 -11.59
CA GLN A 119 10.46 1.82 -11.43
C GLN A 119 10.64 1.17 -12.81
N ASN A 120 11.85 0.69 -13.12
CA ASN A 120 12.17 -0.05 -14.35
C ASN A 120 11.64 0.63 -15.64
N GLY A 121 11.90 1.93 -15.79
CA GLY A 121 11.46 2.71 -16.96
C GLY A 121 9.97 3.08 -16.99
N LYS A 122 9.19 2.65 -16.00
CA LYS A 122 7.78 2.99 -15.79
C LYS A 122 7.61 3.85 -14.53
N TYR A 123 6.39 4.29 -14.26
CA TYR A 123 6.02 5.00 -13.03
C TYR A 123 5.05 4.15 -12.21
N ALA A 124 5.41 3.84 -10.98
CA ALA A 124 4.55 3.13 -10.04
C ALA A 124 3.72 4.14 -9.24
N SER A 125 2.40 3.94 -9.17
CA SER A 125 1.52 4.56 -8.19
C SER A 125 1.25 3.54 -7.09
N VAL A 126 1.45 3.91 -5.84
CA VAL A 126 1.42 3.00 -4.70
C VAL A 126 0.50 3.50 -3.61
N LEU A 127 -0.39 2.63 -3.14
CA LEU A 127 -1.02 2.72 -1.82
C LEU A 127 -0.27 1.80 -0.87
N ARG A 128 0.18 2.33 0.26
CA ARG A 128 0.98 1.59 1.23
C ARG A 128 0.43 1.78 2.65
N PHE A 129 0.16 0.68 3.34
CA PHE A 129 -0.14 0.64 4.77
C PHE A 129 1.07 0.11 5.54
N GLY A 130 1.29 0.65 6.74
CA GLY A 130 2.36 0.21 7.64
C GLY A 130 3.43 1.28 7.87
N PRO A 131 4.29 1.10 8.90
CA PRO A 131 5.28 2.10 9.28
C PRO A 131 6.20 2.43 8.13
N ILE A 132 6.38 3.71 7.84
CA ILE A 132 7.45 4.17 6.94
C ILE A 132 8.74 4.00 7.72
N ARG A 133 9.56 3.01 7.33
CA ARG A 133 10.95 2.95 7.79
C ARG A 133 11.72 3.91 6.88
N PHE A 134 11.99 5.11 7.39
CA PHE A 134 12.97 6.03 6.81
C PHE A 134 14.37 5.52 7.13
#